data_AF-A0A951WI55-F1
#
_entry.id   AF-A0A951WI55-F1
#
_cell.length_a   1.000
_cell.length_b   1.000
_cell.length_c   1.000
_cell.angle_alpha   90.00
_cell.angle_beta   90.00
_cell.angle_gamma   90.00
#
_symmetry.space_group_name_H-M   'P 1'
#
loop_
_entity.id
_entity.type
_entity.pdbx_description
1 polymer ?
#
loop_
_entity_poly.entity_id
_entity_poly.type
_entity_poly.pdbx_seq_one_letter_code
_entity_poly.pdbx_strand_id
1 'polypeptide(L)'
;MKKDQFSRYLSILIVAFFVLQVNAAAQKVKPTDQSNPKLLYEDFITGFDEVWVELSPSAQQLIDTPEGDNQLTAIKKYIKELGFNKIIATTPEKIAATAKATTSCNFLKFEFKWKTDGFDISNISITVSDCNGTWFLFSRKGVVKVDYSVDRTLLVEWRKLLNHKRLKYDPTRTPQIFKGTVGLTEEEFRKKLNAGAQDIEGIYELMKTPGATGIEQKLRIGVQKVNDVTYKIYYFEGALFKDDWQNGEYKGEITKTGKKDFFKVQWKDENKLMTENVFCSSSEQGILLFQFIKDSGTVELQFLKLYPVF
;
A
#
# COMPACT_ATOMS: atom_id res chain seq x y z
N MET A 1 -69.40 2.14 3.59
CA MET A 1 -68.05 2.74 3.39
C MET A 1 -67.13 2.29 4.52
N LYS A 2 -66.22 1.32 4.30
CA LYS A 2 -65.00 1.02 5.12
C LYS A 2 -64.38 -0.37 4.89
N LYS A 3 -64.74 -1.13 3.84
CA LYS A 3 -64.09 -2.42 3.53
C LYS A 3 -63.14 -2.41 2.31
N ASP A 4 -63.26 -1.46 1.39
CA ASP A 4 -62.46 -1.48 0.14
C ASP A 4 -61.10 -0.77 0.20
N GLN A 5 -60.80 0.01 1.24
CA GLN A 5 -59.49 0.67 1.35
C GLN A 5 -58.40 -0.23 1.94
N PHE A 6 -58.74 -1.25 2.73
CA PHE A 6 -57.74 -2.08 3.40
C PHE A 6 -57.03 -3.06 2.45
N SER A 7 -57.70 -3.46 1.35
CA SER A 7 -57.14 -4.37 0.35
C SER A 7 -56.06 -3.72 -0.52
N ARG A 8 -56.16 -2.42 -0.81
CA ARG A 8 -55.19 -1.72 -1.68
C ARG A 8 -53.86 -1.41 -0.98
N TYR A 9 -53.86 -1.18 0.33
CA TYR A 9 -52.61 -0.95 1.08
C TYR A 9 -51.82 -2.25 1.34
N LEU A 10 -52.50 -3.39 1.45
CA LEU A 10 -51.83 -4.68 1.66
C LEU A 10 -51.10 -5.15 0.39
N SER A 11 -51.64 -4.86 -0.80
CA SER A 11 -50.99 -5.17 -2.08
C SER A 11 -49.77 -4.27 -2.36
N ILE A 12 -49.77 -3.01 -1.90
CA ILE A 12 -48.64 -2.09 -2.08
C ILE A 12 -47.49 -2.41 -1.11
N LEU A 13 -47.79 -2.90 0.10
CA LEU A 13 -46.77 -3.32 1.07
C LEU A 13 -46.04 -4.62 0.68
N ILE A 14 -46.71 -5.55 -0.02
CA ILE A 14 -46.09 -6.79 -0.49
C ILE A 14 -45.21 -6.55 -1.71
N VAL A 15 -45.55 -5.59 -2.59
CA VAL A 15 -44.70 -5.22 -3.73
C VAL A 15 -43.50 -4.36 -3.27
N ALA A 16 -43.64 -3.54 -2.24
CA ALA A 16 -42.52 -2.79 -1.66
C ALA A 16 -41.52 -3.68 -0.89
N PHE A 17 -41.93 -4.86 -0.39
CA PHE A 17 -41.03 -5.80 0.28
C PHE A 17 -40.19 -6.66 -0.69
N PHE A 18 -40.56 -6.72 -1.97
CA PHE A 18 -39.84 -7.49 -3.00
C PHE A 18 -38.83 -6.67 -3.83
N VAL A 19 -38.73 -5.35 -3.63
CA VAL A 19 -37.85 -4.46 -4.44
C VAL A 19 -36.58 -4.02 -3.70
N LEU A 20 -36.33 -4.52 -2.48
CA LEU A 20 -35.05 -4.32 -1.78
C LEU A 20 -34.34 -5.64 -1.45
N GLN A 21 -34.57 -6.69 -2.24
CA GLN A 21 -33.54 -7.71 -2.39
C GLN A 21 -32.45 -7.13 -3.29
N VAL A 22 -31.61 -6.29 -2.69
CA VAL A 22 -30.25 -6.08 -3.20
C VAL A 22 -29.69 -7.49 -3.33
N ASN A 23 -29.58 -7.99 -4.56
CA ASN A 23 -28.84 -9.20 -4.87
C ASN A 23 -27.38 -8.91 -4.49
N ALA A 24 -27.08 -8.97 -3.20
CA ALA A 24 -25.73 -9.17 -2.72
C ALA A 24 -25.36 -10.55 -3.27
N ALA A 25 -24.70 -10.56 -4.42
CA ALA A 25 -24.13 -11.76 -4.99
C ALA A 25 -23.37 -12.47 -3.86
N ALA A 26 -23.82 -13.66 -3.50
CA ALA A 26 -23.28 -14.38 -2.36
C ALA A 26 -21.81 -14.70 -2.66
N GLN A 27 -20.91 -14.05 -1.93
CA GLN A 27 -19.49 -14.32 -1.97
C GLN A 27 -19.26 -15.79 -1.56
N LYS A 28 -18.58 -16.57 -2.42
CA LYS A 28 -18.21 -17.97 -2.13
C LYS A 28 -17.15 -18.02 -1.04
N VAL A 29 -16.26 -17.03 -1.02
CA VAL A 29 -15.23 -16.85 0.01
C VAL A 29 -15.66 -15.76 0.96
N LYS A 30 -15.83 -16.07 2.25
CA LYS A 30 -16.20 -15.05 3.24
C LYS A 30 -14.96 -14.55 3.97
N PRO A 31 -14.51 -13.31 3.73
CA PRO A 31 -13.46 -12.73 4.54
C PRO A 31 -13.96 -12.51 5.97
N THR A 32 -13.03 -12.53 6.93
CA THR A 32 -13.30 -12.13 8.30
C THR A 32 -13.64 -10.64 8.37
N ASP A 33 -12.98 -9.82 7.55
CA ASP A 33 -13.24 -8.38 7.41
C ASP A 33 -12.78 -7.87 6.04
N GLN A 34 -13.28 -6.72 5.57
CA GLN A 34 -12.90 -6.14 4.28
C GLN A 34 -13.17 -4.63 4.22
N SER A 35 -12.38 -3.89 3.42
CA SER A 35 -12.56 -2.44 3.28
C SER A 35 -13.76 -2.04 2.44
N ASN A 36 -14.23 -2.91 1.53
CA ASN A 36 -15.34 -2.62 0.64
C ASN A 36 -16.35 -3.79 0.57
N PRO A 37 -17.48 -3.71 1.31
CA PRO A 37 -18.50 -4.76 1.32
C PRO A 37 -19.22 -5.03 -0.01
N LYS A 38 -19.10 -4.13 -0.99
CA LYS A 38 -19.73 -4.27 -2.31
C LYS A 38 -18.84 -4.98 -3.33
N LEU A 39 -17.55 -5.11 -3.04
CA LEU A 39 -16.60 -5.74 -3.95
C LEU A 39 -16.40 -7.20 -3.55
N LEU A 40 -16.65 -8.11 -4.48
CA LEU A 40 -16.41 -9.54 -4.24
C LEU A 40 -14.93 -9.85 -4.38
N TYR A 41 -14.38 -10.61 -3.43
CA TYR A 41 -13.01 -11.09 -3.45
C TYR A 41 -12.68 -11.84 -4.76
N GLU A 42 -13.59 -12.69 -5.22
CA GLU A 42 -13.39 -13.53 -6.41
C GLU A 42 -13.25 -12.71 -7.67
N ASP A 43 -13.97 -11.59 -7.78
CA ASP A 43 -13.83 -10.66 -8.89
C ASP A 43 -12.57 -9.82 -8.74
N PHE A 44 -12.30 -9.33 -7.52
CA PHE A 44 -11.13 -8.51 -7.22
C PHE A 44 -9.82 -9.18 -7.63
N ILE A 45 -9.60 -10.44 -7.24
CA ILE A 45 -8.33 -11.13 -7.51
C ILE A 45 -8.09 -11.45 -8.99
N THR A 46 -9.11 -11.37 -9.84
CA THR A 46 -8.95 -11.61 -11.29
C THR A 46 -8.22 -10.47 -11.98
N GLY A 47 -8.17 -9.28 -11.37
CA GLY A 47 -7.47 -8.11 -11.89
C GLY A 47 -5.95 -8.16 -11.80
N PHE A 48 -5.34 -9.21 -11.23
CA PHE A 48 -3.90 -9.22 -10.95
C PHE A 48 -3.23 -10.46 -11.49
N ASP A 49 -2.15 -10.34 -12.26
CA ASP A 49 -1.38 -11.51 -12.71
C ASP A 49 -0.26 -11.92 -11.73
N GLU A 50 0.21 -10.96 -10.93
CA GLU A 50 1.40 -11.09 -10.09
C GLU A 50 1.05 -10.92 -8.61
N VAL A 51 1.61 -11.76 -7.75
CA VAL A 51 1.42 -11.69 -6.29
C VAL A 51 2.70 -11.22 -5.62
N TRP A 52 2.57 -10.17 -4.82
CA TRP A 52 3.61 -9.67 -3.93
C TRP A 52 3.39 -10.21 -2.52
N VAL A 53 4.32 -11.01 -2.01
CA VAL A 53 4.22 -11.57 -0.66
C VAL A 53 4.81 -10.58 0.34
N GLU A 54 4.06 -10.28 1.39
CA GLU A 54 4.51 -9.49 2.52
C GLU A 54 4.57 -10.33 3.79
N LEU A 55 5.67 -10.20 4.53
CA LEU A 55 5.96 -10.95 5.75
C LEU A 55 6.46 -10.00 6.85
N SER A 56 6.49 -10.48 8.09
CA SER A 56 7.22 -9.78 9.15
C SER A 56 8.72 -9.70 8.82
N PRO A 57 9.47 -8.73 9.38
CA PRO A 57 10.91 -8.62 9.13
C PRO A 57 11.68 -9.91 9.44
N SER A 58 11.34 -10.60 10.53
CA SER A 58 11.97 -11.86 10.92
C SER A 58 11.67 -13.00 9.94
N ALA A 59 10.42 -13.10 9.46
CA ALA A 59 10.04 -14.12 8.48
C ALA A 59 10.63 -13.82 7.10
N GLN A 60 10.71 -12.54 6.71
CA GLN A 60 11.40 -12.12 5.49
C GLN A 60 12.88 -12.50 5.52
N GLN A 61 13.58 -12.19 6.62
CA GLN A 61 14.99 -12.58 6.81
C GLN A 61 15.17 -14.10 6.69
N LEU A 62 14.26 -14.88 7.27
CA LEU A 62 14.33 -16.34 7.19
C LEU A 62 14.19 -16.85 5.75
N ILE A 63 13.19 -16.38 4.99
CA ILE A 63 12.97 -16.87 3.61
C ILE A 63 14.01 -16.36 2.60
N ASP A 64 14.81 -15.37 2.98
CA ASP A 64 15.93 -14.87 2.17
C ASP A 64 17.21 -15.71 2.35
N THR A 65 17.22 -16.69 3.27
CA THR A 65 18.33 -17.62 3.47
C THR A 65 17.91 -19.08 3.18
N PRO A 66 18.87 -20.01 2.95
CA PRO A 66 18.55 -21.42 2.67
C PRO A 66 17.74 -22.10 3.79
N GLU A 67 17.88 -21.65 5.04
CA GLU A 67 17.12 -22.18 6.19
C GLU A 67 15.61 -21.96 6.04
N GLY A 68 15.17 -20.94 5.29
CA GLY A 68 13.77 -20.64 5.03
C GLY A 68 13.18 -21.30 3.78
N ASP A 69 13.92 -22.15 3.06
CA ASP A 69 13.46 -22.74 1.80
C ASP A 69 12.13 -23.50 1.91
N ASN A 70 11.92 -24.19 3.03
CA ASN A 70 10.66 -24.90 3.30
C ASN A 70 9.49 -23.94 3.45
N GLN A 71 9.69 -22.83 4.16
CA GLN A 71 8.68 -21.79 4.35
C GLN A 71 8.37 -21.07 3.03
N LEU A 72 9.40 -20.69 2.28
CA LEU A 72 9.27 -20.09 0.96
C LEU A 72 8.51 -21.02 0.00
N THR A 73 8.83 -22.31 0.02
CA THR A 73 8.15 -23.34 -0.78
C THR A 73 6.68 -23.48 -0.38
N ALA A 74 6.36 -23.48 0.92
CA ALA A 74 4.99 -23.55 1.41
C ALA A 74 4.16 -22.34 0.95
N ILE A 75 4.71 -21.12 1.07
CA ILE A 75 4.07 -19.88 0.62
C ILE A 75 3.83 -19.93 -0.89
N LYS A 76 4.87 -20.21 -1.69
CA LYS A 76 4.76 -20.26 -3.15
C LYS A 76 3.78 -21.35 -3.60
N LYS A 77 3.79 -22.51 -2.96
CA LYS A 77 2.85 -23.61 -3.24
C LYS A 77 1.41 -23.19 -2.98
N TYR A 78 1.14 -22.59 -1.82
CA TYR A 78 -0.19 -22.12 -1.47
C TYR A 78 -0.73 -21.10 -2.49
N ILE A 79 0.07 -20.09 -2.84
CA ILE A 79 -0.33 -19.06 -3.81
C ILE A 79 -0.56 -19.65 -5.22
N LYS A 80 0.24 -20.66 -5.62
CA LYS A 80 0.01 -21.41 -6.86
C LYS A 80 -1.31 -22.18 -6.84
N GLU A 81 -1.68 -22.77 -5.71
CA GLU A 81 -2.96 -23.46 -5.54
C GLU A 81 -4.16 -22.49 -5.69
N LEU A 82 -3.99 -21.22 -5.31
CA LEU A 82 -4.95 -20.15 -5.57
C LEU A 82 -5.00 -19.69 -7.04
N GLY A 83 -4.10 -20.18 -7.91
CA GLY A 83 -4.12 -19.90 -9.35
C GLY A 83 -3.22 -18.76 -9.83
N PHE A 84 -2.22 -18.37 -9.05
CA PHE A 84 -1.20 -17.39 -9.45
C PHE A 84 0.10 -18.07 -9.83
N ASN A 85 0.68 -17.66 -10.97
CA ASN A 85 1.91 -18.26 -11.48
C ASN A 85 3.16 -17.41 -11.17
N LYS A 86 2.99 -16.08 -11.12
CA LYS A 86 4.07 -15.14 -10.84
C LYS A 86 3.99 -14.69 -9.39
N ILE A 87 4.96 -15.12 -8.60
CA ILE A 87 4.99 -14.91 -7.16
C ILE A 87 6.33 -14.28 -6.80
N ILE A 88 6.26 -13.10 -6.20
CA ILE A 88 7.37 -12.26 -5.81
C ILE A 88 7.44 -12.30 -4.28
N ALA A 89 8.41 -13.02 -3.72
CA ALA A 89 8.46 -13.28 -2.28
C ALA A 89 9.79 -12.89 -1.63
N THR A 90 10.92 -13.26 -2.22
CA THR A 90 12.23 -12.94 -1.64
C THR A 90 12.61 -11.47 -1.87
N THR A 91 13.49 -10.93 -1.05
CA THR A 91 13.99 -9.56 -1.22
C THR A 91 14.61 -9.32 -2.61
N PRO A 92 15.45 -10.22 -3.16
CA PRO A 92 15.94 -10.08 -4.53
C PRO A 92 14.83 -10.08 -5.60
N GLU A 93 13.79 -10.91 -5.45
CA GLU A 93 12.64 -10.93 -6.36
C GLU A 93 11.88 -9.60 -6.32
N LYS A 94 11.66 -9.05 -5.12
CA LYS A 94 11.00 -7.76 -4.90
C LYS A 94 11.74 -6.60 -5.55
N ILE A 95 13.07 -6.57 -5.40
CA ILE A 95 13.94 -5.59 -6.06
C ILE A 95 13.83 -5.73 -7.59
N ALA A 96 13.95 -6.95 -8.13
CA ALA A 96 13.88 -7.17 -9.57
C ALA A 96 12.52 -6.80 -10.17
N ALA A 97 11.42 -7.08 -9.46
CA ALA A 97 10.07 -6.73 -9.90
C ALA A 97 9.84 -5.22 -9.87
N THR A 98 10.26 -4.55 -8.80
CA THR A 98 10.12 -3.09 -8.64
C THR A 98 10.92 -2.33 -9.71
N ALA A 99 12.10 -2.82 -10.11
CA ALA A 99 12.91 -2.20 -11.14
C ALA A 99 12.27 -2.25 -12.55
N LYS A 100 11.34 -3.19 -12.78
CA LYS A 100 10.68 -3.39 -14.09
C LYS A 100 9.28 -2.79 -14.14
N ALA A 101 8.58 -2.76 -13.01
CA ALA A 101 7.21 -2.32 -12.96
C ALA A 101 7.08 -0.80 -13.04
N THR A 102 6.10 -0.34 -13.81
CA THR A 102 5.82 1.09 -13.94
C THR A 102 4.69 1.56 -13.03
N THR A 103 3.81 0.65 -12.59
CA THR A 103 2.75 0.89 -11.61
C THR A 103 2.77 -0.17 -10.50
N SER A 104 2.49 0.26 -9.26
CA SER A 104 2.31 -0.63 -8.12
C SER A 104 1.04 -1.49 -8.23
N CYS A 105 0.05 -1.04 -9.00
CA CYS A 105 -1.23 -1.74 -9.18
C CYS A 105 -1.15 -3.04 -9.97
N ASN A 106 0.02 -3.35 -10.55
CA ASN A 106 0.27 -4.65 -11.19
C ASN A 106 0.32 -5.80 -10.18
N PHE A 107 0.54 -5.50 -8.90
CA PHE A 107 0.75 -6.51 -7.86
C PHE A 107 -0.43 -6.61 -6.93
N LEU A 108 -0.87 -7.86 -6.68
CA LEU A 108 -1.75 -8.18 -5.58
C LEU A 108 -0.91 -8.50 -4.35
N LYS A 109 -1.05 -7.70 -3.29
CA LYS A 109 -0.30 -7.93 -2.05
C LYS A 109 -0.98 -9.03 -1.23
N PHE A 110 -0.20 -10.05 -0.86
CA PHE A 110 -0.58 -11.08 0.10
C PHE A 110 0.29 -10.92 1.34
N GLU A 111 -0.28 -10.38 2.41
CA GLU A 111 0.39 -10.27 3.71
C GLU A 111 0.04 -11.47 4.58
N PHE A 112 1.05 -12.25 4.95
CA PHE A 112 0.90 -13.38 5.87
C PHE A 112 1.40 -12.98 7.27
N LYS A 113 0.56 -13.22 8.28
CA LYS A 113 0.93 -13.02 9.69
C LYS A 113 0.69 -14.30 10.48
N TRP A 114 1.62 -14.62 11.36
CA TRP A 114 1.52 -15.67 12.37
C TRP A 114 2.52 -15.39 13.49
N LYS A 115 2.31 -16.03 14.63
CA LYS A 115 3.30 -16.14 15.72
C LYS A 115 3.50 -17.60 16.04
N THR A 116 4.73 -18.01 16.34
CA THR A 116 5.07 -19.39 16.69
C THR A 116 6.05 -19.40 17.85
N ASP A 117 5.90 -20.37 18.76
CA ASP A 117 6.88 -20.73 19.78
C ASP A 117 7.60 -22.05 19.46
N GLY A 118 7.33 -22.63 18.28
CA GLY A 118 7.85 -23.92 17.83
C GLY A 118 6.90 -25.10 18.05
N PHE A 119 6.00 -25.01 19.03
CA PHE A 119 5.01 -26.06 19.33
C PHE A 119 3.59 -25.64 18.97
N ASP A 120 3.31 -24.34 19.05
CA ASP A 120 2.02 -23.74 18.85
C ASP A 120 2.14 -22.54 17.89
N ILE A 121 1.11 -22.39 17.04
CA ILE A 121 0.98 -21.27 16.10
C ILE A 121 -0.29 -20.49 16.43
N SER A 122 -0.17 -19.16 16.49
CA SER A 122 -1.28 -18.23 16.76
C SER A 122 -1.29 -17.06 15.78
N ASN A 123 -2.35 -16.25 15.82
CA ASN A 123 -2.53 -15.05 15.00
C ASN A 123 -2.36 -15.30 13.49
N ILE A 124 -2.83 -16.46 13.02
CA ILE A 124 -2.75 -16.84 11.61
C ILE A 124 -3.74 -15.99 10.82
N SER A 125 -3.21 -15.20 9.90
CA SER A 125 -4.02 -14.39 9.00
C SER A 125 -3.35 -14.17 7.65
N ILE A 126 -4.20 -13.92 6.65
CA ILE A 126 -3.84 -13.54 5.29
C ILE A 126 -4.63 -12.26 4.99
N THR A 127 -3.93 -11.16 4.71
CA THR A 127 -4.54 -9.96 4.16
C THR A 127 -4.22 -9.90 2.67
N VAL A 128 -5.23 -9.79 1.83
CA VAL A 128 -5.08 -9.60 0.39
C VAL A 128 -5.46 -8.17 0.05
N SER A 129 -4.57 -7.39 -0.57
CA SER A 129 -4.80 -5.96 -0.83
C SER A 129 -4.21 -5.45 -2.13
N ASP A 130 -4.76 -4.34 -2.65
CA ASP A 130 -4.26 -3.65 -3.84
C ASP A 130 -3.48 -2.36 -3.52
N CYS A 131 -3.06 -1.66 -4.58
CA CYS A 131 -2.39 -0.36 -4.54
C CYS A 131 -3.25 0.80 -4.02
N ASN A 132 -4.59 0.66 -4.01
CA ASN A 132 -5.55 1.71 -3.66
C ASN A 132 -6.09 1.56 -2.22
N GLY A 133 -5.59 0.58 -1.46
CA GLY A 133 -6.05 0.31 -0.10
C GLY A 133 -7.32 -0.53 -0.02
N THR A 134 -7.76 -1.13 -1.12
CA THR A 134 -8.77 -2.20 -1.08
C THR A 134 -8.15 -3.42 -0.42
N TRP A 135 -8.81 -4.01 0.58
CA TRP A 135 -8.28 -5.18 1.27
C TRP A 135 -9.36 -6.15 1.74
N PHE A 136 -8.96 -7.42 1.85
CA PHE A 136 -9.73 -8.55 2.36
C PHE A 136 -8.89 -9.28 3.41
N LEU A 137 -9.42 -9.43 4.62
CA LEU A 137 -8.77 -10.11 5.73
C LEU A 137 -9.37 -11.50 5.93
N PHE A 138 -8.53 -12.52 5.92
CA PHE A 138 -8.87 -13.89 6.31
C PHE A 138 -8.08 -14.23 7.56
N SER A 139 -8.76 -14.37 8.69
CA SER A 139 -8.09 -14.61 9.96
C SER A 139 -8.82 -15.65 10.82
N ARG A 140 -8.03 -16.39 11.59
CA ARG A 140 -8.52 -17.37 12.56
C ARG A 140 -8.18 -16.90 13.97
N LYS A 141 -9.13 -17.07 14.89
CA LYS A 141 -8.90 -16.91 16.33
C LYS A 141 -8.38 -18.23 16.93
N GLY A 142 -7.51 -18.11 17.94
CA GLY A 142 -7.01 -19.25 18.73
C GLY A 142 -5.61 -19.70 18.34
N VAL A 143 -5.25 -20.89 18.85
CA VAL A 143 -3.93 -21.51 18.73
C VAL A 143 -4.07 -22.86 18.02
N VAL A 144 -3.06 -23.22 17.22
CA VAL A 144 -2.97 -24.49 16.50
C VAL A 144 -1.67 -25.17 16.88
N LYS A 145 -1.76 -26.42 17.34
CA LYS A 145 -0.58 -27.26 17.60
C LYS A 145 0.14 -27.58 16.32
N VAL A 146 1.46 -27.47 16.33
CA VAL A 146 2.33 -27.87 15.22
C VAL A 146 2.23 -29.38 15.04
N ASP A 147 1.78 -29.78 13.87
CA ASP A 147 1.79 -31.18 13.43
C ASP A 147 2.90 -31.35 12.39
N TYR A 148 3.90 -32.17 12.73
CA TYR A 148 5.11 -32.46 11.94
C TYR A 148 6.09 -31.29 11.76
N SER A 149 5.63 -30.16 11.20
CA SER A 149 6.45 -28.95 11.05
C SER A 149 5.58 -27.68 11.00
N VAL A 150 6.21 -26.54 11.33
CA VAL A 150 5.56 -25.23 11.27
C VAL A 150 5.02 -24.94 9.87
N ASP A 151 5.83 -25.16 8.82
CA ASP A 151 5.46 -24.84 7.44
C ASP A 151 4.29 -25.68 6.93
N ARG A 152 4.26 -26.98 7.29
CA ARG A 152 3.16 -27.87 6.94
C ARG A 152 1.87 -27.45 7.66
N THR A 153 1.98 -27.12 8.94
CA THR A 153 0.86 -26.65 9.74
C THR A 153 0.30 -25.34 9.17
N LEU A 154 1.17 -24.36 8.87
CA LEU A 154 0.79 -23.10 8.23
C LEU A 154 0.08 -23.32 6.90
N LEU A 155 0.62 -24.18 6.02
CA LEU A 155 0.00 -24.49 4.74
C LEU A 155 -1.42 -25.05 4.88
N VAL A 156 -1.64 -25.94 5.85
CA VAL A 156 -2.97 -26.49 6.15
C VAL A 156 -3.91 -25.39 6.64
N GLU A 157 -3.43 -24.53 7.54
CA GLU A 157 -4.24 -23.45 8.11
C GLU A 157 -4.58 -22.35 7.09
N TRP A 158 -3.65 -22.00 6.20
CA TRP A 158 -3.91 -21.07 5.10
C TRP A 158 -4.99 -21.61 4.15
N ARG A 159 -4.95 -22.89 3.80
CA ARG A 159 -6.03 -23.53 3.01
C ARG A 159 -7.38 -23.53 3.74
N LYS A 160 -7.40 -23.61 5.07
CA LYS A 160 -8.65 -23.50 5.82
C LYS A 160 -9.21 -22.07 5.80
N LEU A 161 -8.33 -21.06 5.81
CA LEU A 161 -8.71 -19.65 5.75
C LEU A 161 -9.22 -19.25 4.37
N LEU A 162 -8.50 -19.67 3.32
CA LEU A 162 -8.76 -19.26 1.96
C LEU A 162 -8.36 -20.40 1.02
N ASN A 163 -9.37 -21.06 0.45
CA ASN A 163 -9.20 -22.10 -0.57
C ASN A 163 -10.08 -21.78 -1.76
N HIS A 164 -9.68 -20.76 -2.51
CA HIS A 164 -10.37 -20.34 -3.70
C HIS A 164 -9.38 -20.15 -4.84
N LYS A 165 -9.47 -21.06 -5.82
CA LYS A 165 -8.72 -20.92 -7.05
C LYS A 165 -9.34 -19.82 -7.89
N ARG A 166 -8.58 -18.77 -8.18
CA ARG A 166 -9.04 -17.64 -8.99
C ARG A 166 -9.48 -18.09 -10.38
N LEU A 167 -10.37 -17.31 -10.97
CA LEU A 167 -10.66 -17.37 -12.39
C LEU A 167 -9.49 -16.82 -13.21
N LYS A 168 -9.59 -16.93 -14.54
CA LYS A 168 -8.57 -16.44 -15.46
C LYS A 168 -8.30 -14.95 -15.21
N TYR A 169 -7.02 -14.57 -15.30
CA TYR A 169 -6.60 -13.16 -15.27
C TYR A 169 -7.36 -12.33 -16.31
N ASP A 170 -7.87 -11.18 -15.87
CA ASP A 170 -8.54 -10.18 -16.69
C ASP A 170 -7.88 -8.81 -16.46
N PRO A 171 -7.05 -8.32 -17.40
CA PRO A 171 -6.37 -7.04 -17.27
C PRO A 171 -7.32 -5.84 -17.24
N THR A 172 -8.57 -5.99 -17.70
CA THR A 172 -9.56 -4.90 -17.65
C THR A 172 -10.05 -4.63 -16.22
N ARG A 173 -9.80 -5.57 -15.31
CA ARG A 173 -10.14 -5.48 -13.89
C ARG A 173 -8.95 -5.04 -13.03
N THR A 174 -7.77 -4.84 -13.61
CA THR A 174 -6.60 -4.32 -12.89
C THR A 174 -6.91 -2.89 -12.43
N PRO A 175 -6.84 -2.61 -11.12
CA PRO A 175 -7.10 -1.27 -10.64
C PRO A 175 -6.09 -0.28 -11.21
N GLN A 176 -6.52 0.95 -11.39
CA GLN A 176 -5.64 2.07 -11.72
C GLN A 176 -5.43 2.88 -10.46
N ILE A 177 -4.19 3.33 -10.22
CA ILE A 177 -3.94 4.18 -9.06
C ILE A 177 -4.64 5.52 -9.26
N PHE A 178 -5.25 6.04 -8.20
CA PHE A 178 -5.84 7.36 -8.26
C PHE A 178 -4.75 8.42 -8.45
N LYS A 179 -4.95 9.30 -9.43
CA LYS A 179 -4.07 10.47 -9.63
C LYS A 179 -4.41 11.56 -8.63
N GLY A 180 -3.39 12.08 -7.95
CA GLY A 180 -3.53 13.19 -7.03
C GLY A 180 -3.74 14.52 -7.75
N THR A 181 -4.04 15.55 -6.96
CA THR A 181 -4.10 16.93 -7.43
C THR A 181 -2.74 17.40 -7.93
N VAL A 182 -2.71 17.97 -9.13
CA VAL A 182 -1.50 18.54 -9.74
C VAL A 182 -1.44 20.04 -9.42
N GLY A 183 -0.29 20.47 -8.91
CA GLY A 183 0.08 21.86 -8.71
C GLY A 183 1.13 22.30 -9.74
N LEU A 184 2.18 22.98 -9.27
CA LEU A 184 3.26 23.46 -10.14
C LEU A 184 4.20 22.31 -10.51
N THR A 185 4.54 22.23 -11.78
CA THR A 185 5.55 21.32 -12.32
C THR A 185 6.97 21.78 -11.99
N GLU A 186 7.96 20.91 -12.19
CA GLU A 186 9.37 21.25 -11.98
C GLU A 186 9.80 22.46 -12.84
N GLU A 187 9.37 22.51 -14.10
CA GLU A 187 9.70 23.60 -15.02
C GLU A 187 9.18 24.95 -14.51
N GLU A 188 7.94 24.98 -14.02
CA GLU A 188 7.32 26.17 -13.44
C GLU A 188 8.02 26.60 -12.15
N PHE A 189 8.45 25.64 -11.32
CA PHE A 189 9.28 25.89 -10.14
C PHE A 189 10.58 26.60 -10.50
N ARG A 190 11.31 26.07 -11.50
CA ARG A 190 12.56 26.67 -11.98
C ARG A 190 12.34 28.05 -12.54
N LYS A 191 11.29 28.25 -13.34
CA LYS A 191 10.94 29.55 -13.91
C LYS A 191 10.67 30.60 -12.83
N LYS A 192 9.90 30.25 -11.80
CA LYS A 192 9.59 31.15 -10.68
C LYS A 192 10.84 31.49 -9.85
N LEU A 193 11.66 30.50 -9.52
CA LEU A 193 12.91 30.72 -8.78
C LEU A 193 13.90 31.62 -9.54
N ASN A 194 14.05 31.42 -10.85
CA ASN A 194 14.84 32.31 -11.72
C ASN A 194 14.30 33.75 -11.73
N ALA A 195 12.99 33.93 -11.55
CA ALA A 195 12.35 35.23 -11.45
C ALA A 195 12.42 35.85 -10.03
N GLY A 196 13.12 35.22 -9.09
CA GLY A 196 13.31 35.73 -7.72
C GLY A 196 12.13 35.47 -6.77
N ALA A 197 11.28 34.48 -7.09
CA ALA A 197 10.13 34.12 -6.27
C ALA A 197 10.54 33.75 -4.84
N GLN A 198 9.86 34.37 -3.86
CA GLN A 198 10.09 34.13 -2.43
C GLN A 198 9.13 33.05 -1.85
N ASP A 199 8.09 32.68 -2.59
CA ASP A 199 7.14 31.63 -2.23
C ASP A 199 7.66 30.22 -2.57
N ILE A 200 8.82 30.10 -3.23
CA ILE A 200 9.46 28.81 -3.50
C ILE A 200 10.70 28.70 -2.64
N GLU A 201 10.76 27.63 -1.85
CA GLU A 201 11.96 27.32 -1.09
C GLU A 201 13.03 26.78 -2.05
N GLY A 202 12.69 25.75 -2.82
CA GLY A 202 13.68 25.04 -3.62
C GLY A 202 13.20 23.71 -4.20
N ILE A 203 14.11 23.09 -4.95
CA ILE A 203 14.00 21.74 -5.50
C ILE A 203 15.03 20.86 -4.81
N TYR A 204 14.60 19.69 -4.37
CA TYR A 204 15.40 18.75 -3.61
C TYR A 204 15.42 17.37 -4.26
N GLU A 205 16.50 16.63 -4.06
CA GLU A 205 16.64 15.23 -4.49
C GLU A 205 17.02 14.32 -3.32
N LEU A 206 16.39 13.15 -3.28
CA LEU A 206 16.69 12.11 -2.31
C LEU A 206 18.14 11.64 -2.47
N MET A 207 18.89 11.74 -1.38
CA MET A 207 20.26 11.25 -1.29
C MET A 207 20.25 9.74 -1.11
N LYS A 208 21.23 9.07 -1.73
CA LYS A 208 21.47 7.66 -1.50
C LYS A 208 21.88 7.43 -0.04
N THR A 209 21.12 6.61 0.68
CA THR A 209 21.52 6.17 2.02
C THR A 209 22.79 5.29 1.92
N PRO A 210 23.86 5.63 2.65
CA PRO A 210 25.07 4.81 2.67
C PRO A 210 24.75 3.37 3.10
N GLY A 211 25.22 2.39 2.32
CA GLY A 211 24.98 0.97 2.59
C GLY A 211 23.61 0.43 2.17
N ALA A 212 22.75 1.23 1.52
CA ALA A 212 21.46 0.74 1.01
C ALA A 212 21.66 -0.33 -0.07
N THR A 213 21.15 -1.53 0.20
CA THR A 213 21.06 -2.66 -0.73
C THR A 213 19.65 -2.68 -1.34
N GLY A 214 19.38 -1.80 -2.30
CA GLY A 214 18.05 -1.67 -2.92
C GLY A 214 18.09 -0.85 -4.20
N ILE A 215 16.92 -0.63 -4.81
CA ILE A 215 16.79 0.26 -5.97
C ILE A 215 17.11 1.68 -5.52
N GLU A 216 18.10 2.29 -6.18
CA GLU A 216 18.40 3.69 -5.99
C GLU A 216 17.25 4.54 -6.52
N GLN A 217 16.49 5.14 -5.61
CA GLN A 217 15.50 6.16 -5.94
C GLN A 217 16.18 7.52 -5.97
N LYS A 218 15.95 8.27 -7.05
CA LYS A 218 16.34 9.68 -7.16
C LYS A 218 15.11 10.56 -7.09
N LEU A 219 14.33 10.37 -6.03
CA LEU A 219 13.06 11.07 -5.84
C LEU A 219 13.34 12.57 -5.76
N ARG A 220 12.79 13.33 -6.71
CA ARG A 220 12.88 14.80 -6.75
C ARG A 220 11.57 15.43 -6.33
N ILE A 221 11.66 16.40 -5.43
CA ILE A 221 10.52 17.14 -4.87
C ILE A 221 10.75 18.65 -4.94
N GLY A 222 9.65 19.40 -5.02
CA GLY A 222 9.65 20.86 -4.86
C GLY A 222 8.96 21.26 -3.56
N VAL A 223 9.51 22.25 -2.86
CA VAL A 223 8.93 22.81 -1.64
C VAL A 223 8.49 24.26 -1.89
N GLN A 224 7.19 24.52 -1.75
CA GLN A 224 6.59 25.84 -1.91
C GLN A 224 6.10 26.35 -0.55
N LYS A 225 6.52 27.55 -0.15
CA LYS A 225 5.97 28.27 0.99
C LYS A 225 4.56 28.80 0.63
N VAL A 226 3.55 28.36 1.36
CA VAL A 226 2.17 28.86 1.19
C VAL A 226 1.94 30.09 2.06
N ASN A 227 2.44 30.04 3.29
CA ASN A 227 2.40 31.13 4.25
C ASN A 227 3.56 30.96 5.25
N ASP A 228 3.58 31.71 6.34
CA ASP A 228 4.69 31.65 7.30
C ASP A 228 4.77 30.36 8.12
N VAL A 229 3.72 29.53 8.14
CA VAL A 229 3.65 28.30 8.94
C VAL A 229 3.56 27.03 8.09
N THR A 230 3.15 27.12 6.83
CA THR A 230 2.81 25.97 5.98
C THR A 230 3.58 26.00 4.65
N TYR A 231 4.09 24.83 4.26
CA TYR A 231 4.74 24.57 2.98
C TYR A 231 4.12 23.36 2.29
N LYS A 232 3.97 23.41 0.97
CA LYS A 232 3.53 22.27 0.16
C LYS A 232 4.70 21.58 -0.49
N ILE A 233 4.62 20.24 -0.57
CA ILE A 233 5.56 19.38 -1.25
C ILE A 233 4.91 18.89 -2.54
N TYR A 234 5.62 19.04 -3.65
CA TYR A 234 5.22 18.51 -4.96
C TYR A 234 6.22 17.47 -5.44
N TYR A 235 5.72 16.39 -6.02
CA TYR A 235 6.52 15.39 -6.70
C TYR A 235 6.93 15.88 -8.09
N PHE A 236 8.17 15.63 -8.50
CA PHE A 236 8.62 15.90 -9.86
C PHE A 236 8.98 14.62 -10.61
N GLU A 237 9.88 13.80 -10.07
CA GLU A 237 10.28 12.55 -10.69
C GLU A 237 11.00 11.59 -9.72
N GLY A 238 11.40 10.42 -10.23
CA GLY A 238 12.30 9.50 -9.52
C GLY A 238 11.65 8.65 -8.42
N ALA A 239 10.32 8.65 -8.35
CA ALA A 239 9.59 7.70 -7.52
C ALA A 239 9.73 6.27 -8.09
N LEU A 240 9.58 5.28 -7.20
CA LEU A 240 9.25 3.93 -7.65
C LEU A 240 7.90 3.97 -8.37
N PHE A 241 7.71 3.07 -9.33
CA PHE A 241 6.47 3.02 -10.10
C PHE A 241 6.13 4.37 -10.72
N LYS A 242 6.99 4.87 -11.62
CA LYS A 242 6.90 6.22 -12.19
C LYS A 242 5.51 6.57 -12.76
N ASP A 243 4.77 5.59 -13.28
CA ASP A 243 3.46 5.82 -13.88
C ASP A 243 2.38 6.02 -12.81
N ASP A 244 2.69 5.80 -11.53
CA ASP A 244 1.79 6.09 -10.42
C ASP A 244 1.75 7.58 -10.08
N TRP A 245 2.77 8.32 -10.47
CA TRP A 245 2.92 9.74 -10.15
C TRP A 245 2.88 10.62 -11.39
N GLN A 246 2.46 11.86 -11.22
CA GLN A 246 2.52 12.89 -12.25
C GLN A 246 3.40 14.06 -11.79
N ASN A 247 4.22 14.61 -12.69
CA ASN A 247 5.01 15.80 -12.39
C ASN A 247 4.10 16.94 -11.89
N GLY A 248 4.46 17.52 -10.75
CA GLY A 248 3.70 18.55 -10.04
C GLY A 248 2.61 17.98 -9.13
N GLU A 249 2.46 16.67 -9.01
CA GLU A 249 1.47 16.06 -8.12
C GLU A 249 1.79 16.38 -6.66
N TYR A 250 0.77 16.79 -5.90
CA TYR A 250 0.90 17.08 -4.48
C TYR A 250 1.32 15.83 -3.69
N LYS A 251 2.50 15.89 -3.06
CA LYS A 251 3.11 14.81 -2.29
C LYS A 251 2.93 14.99 -0.77
N GLY A 252 2.66 16.21 -0.29
CA GLY A 252 2.46 16.43 1.14
C GLY A 252 2.54 17.88 1.58
N GLU A 253 2.54 18.07 2.89
CA GLU A 253 2.59 19.38 3.53
C GLU A 253 3.50 19.36 4.76
N ILE A 254 4.27 20.43 4.93
CA ILE A 254 5.16 20.68 6.05
C ILE A 254 4.55 21.82 6.86
N THR A 255 4.39 21.62 8.17
CA THR A 255 3.89 22.63 9.10
C THR A 255 4.92 22.91 10.19
N LYS A 256 5.21 24.19 10.43
CA LYS A 256 6.12 24.63 11.50
C LYS A 256 5.66 24.15 12.87
N THR A 257 6.62 23.74 13.69
CA THR A 257 6.41 23.52 15.13
C THR A 257 6.93 24.71 15.94
N GLY A 258 6.75 24.66 17.25
CA GLY A 258 7.36 25.64 18.17
C GLY A 258 8.89 25.52 18.27
N LYS A 259 9.50 24.48 17.70
CA LYS A 259 10.95 24.30 17.66
C LYS A 259 11.50 24.78 16.31
N LYS A 260 12.56 25.61 16.38
CA LYS A 260 13.27 26.11 15.19
C LYS A 260 13.74 24.93 14.33
N ASP A 261 13.57 25.05 13.01
CA ASP A 261 14.06 24.09 12.01
C ASP A 261 13.55 22.65 12.21
N PHE A 262 12.40 22.51 12.87
CA PHE A 262 11.73 21.24 13.11
C PHE A 262 10.24 21.35 12.79
N PHE A 263 9.75 20.43 11.98
CA PHE A 263 8.45 20.52 11.33
C PHE A 263 7.67 19.21 11.47
N LYS A 264 6.34 19.31 11.52
CA LYS A 264 5.45 18.18 11.29
C LYS A 264 5.19 18.05 9.79
N VAL A 265 5.10 16.82 9.30
CA VAL A 265 4.88 16.53 7.89
C VAL A 265 3.70 15.60 7.73
N GLN A 266 2.81 15.95 6.81
CA GLN A 266 1.87 15.01 6.24
C GLN A 266 2.41 14.57 4.89
N TRP A 267 2.69 13.27 4.73
CA TRP A 267 3.34 12.73 3.53
C TRP A 267 2.44 11.73 2.82
N LYS A 268 2.33 11.84 1.49
CA LYS A 268 1.64 10.82 0.68
C LYS A 268 2.60 9.69 0.33
N ASP A 269 2.26 8.50 0.79
CA ASP A 269 2.94 7.27 0.40
C ASP A 269 2.60 6.88 -1.04
N GLU A 270 3.21 5.79 -1.51
CA GLU A 270 3.03 5.27 -2.88
C GLU A 270 1.57 4.96 -3.21
N ASN A 271 0.79 4.48 -2.22
CA ASN A 271 -0.65 4.23 -2.33
C ASN A 271 -1.53 5.50 -2.19
N LYS A 272 -0.92 6.69 -2.20
CA LYS A 272 -1.55 8.02 -2.07
C LYS A 272 -2.26 8.27 -0.74
N LEU A 273 -2.12 7.39 0.25
CA LEU A 273 -2.61 7.62 1.61
C LEU A 273 -1.68 8.58 2.35
N MET A 274 -2.26 9.39 3.24
CA MET A 274 -1.52 10.32 4.08
C MET A 274 -0.94 9.58 5.28
N THR A 275 0.35 9.78 5.53
CA THR A 275 1.06 9.36 6.74
C THR A 275 1.37 10.61 7.57
N GLU A 276 0.88 10.61 8.81
CA GLU A 276 0.95 11.78 9.72
C GLU A 276 2.11 11.70 10.73
N ASN A 277 2.71 10.52 10.91
CA ASN A 277 3.84 10.29 11.81
C ASN A 277 5.18 10.57 11.12
N VAL A 278 5.26 11.72 10.44
CA VAL A 278 6.46 12.17 9.73
C VAL A 278 6.91 13.51 10.28
N PHE A 279 8.20 13.62 10.54
CA PHE A 279 8.85 14.87 10.96
C PHE A 279 9.89 15.27 9.94
N CYS A 280 10.14 16.56 9.80
CA CYS A 280 11.23 17.07 9.00
C CYS A 280 12.10 17.97 9.85
N SER A 281 13.42 17.86 9.71
CA SER A 281 14.36 18.86 10.16
C SER A 281 15.16 19.40 8.97
N SER A 282 15.56 20.66 9.05
CA SER A 282 16.43 21.29 8.05
C SER A 282 17.80 21.57 8.65
N SER A 283 18.87 21.19 7.95
CA SER A 283 20.23 21.57 8.32
C SER A 283 20.68 22.84 7.59
N GLU A 284 21.67 23.53 8.15
CA GLU A 284 22.28 24.72 7.53
C GLU A 284 22.98 24.40 6.19
N GLN A 285 23.26 23.13 5.89
CA GLN A 285 23.86 22.70 4.61
C GLN A 285 22.84 22.48 3.48
N GLY A 286 21.59 22.91 3.64
CA GLY A 286 20.55 22.72 2.62
C GLY A 286 20.05 21.28 2.52
N ILE A 287 20.12 20.52 3.61
CA ILE A 287 19.59 19.16 3.68
C ILE A 287 18.28 19.17 4.45
N LEU A 288 17.25 18.53 3.89
CA LEU A 288 16.03 18.17 4.62
C LEU A 288 16.11 16.70 5.06
N LEU A 289 15.95 16.45 6.35
CA LEU A 289 15.89 15.11 6.93
C LEU A 289 14.43 14.80 7.29
N PHE A 290 13.83 13.87 6.56
CA PHE A 290 12.50 13.35 6.86
C PHE A 290 12.62 12.08 7.71
N GLN A 291 11.90 12.04 8.82
CA GLN A 291 11.87 10.92 9.77
C GLN A 291 10.47 10.33 9.82
N PHE A 292 10.32 9.09 9.35
CA PHE A 292 9.08 8.34 9.32
C PHE A 292 9.05 7.39 10.52
N ILE A 293 8.20 7.68 11.50
CA ILE A 293 8.06 6.85 12.69
C ILE A 293 7.11 5.69 12.37
N LYS A 294 7.63 4.46 12.40
CA LYS A 294 6.88 3.22 12.17
C LYS A 294 7.00 2.31 13.39
N ASP A 295 6.11 1.33 13.52
CA ASP A 295 6.17 0.33 14.59
C ASP A 295 7.48 -0.46 14.59
N SER A 296 8.11 -0.61 13.43
CA SER A 296 9.40 -1.28 13.24
C SER A 296 10.62 -0.37 13.50
N GLY A 297 10.41 0.87 13.92
CA GLY A 297 11.46 1.88 14.11
C GLY A 297 11.34 3.08 13.17
N THR A 298 12.32 3.98 13.23
CA THR A 298 12.36 5.19 12.42
C THR A 298 13.09 4.95 11.11
N VAL A 299 12.47 5.32 9.99
CA VAL A 299 13.11 5.37 8.67
C VAL A 299 13.46 6.81 8.36
N GLU A 300 14.70 7.05 7.93
CA GLU A 300 15.19 8.39 7.64
C GLU A 300 15.50 8.56 6.16
N LEU A 301 15.01 9.66 5.56
CA LEU A 301 15.29 10.05 4.19
C LEU A 301 15.95 11.44 4.19
N GLN A 302 17.09 11.56 3.53
CA GLN A 302 17.84 12.82 3.40
C GLN A 302 17.66 13.39 2.00
N PHE A 303 17.30 14.65 1.90
CA PHE A 303 17.06 15.34 0.65
C PHE A 303 18.03 16.52 0.51
N LEU A 304 18.84 16.51 -0.53
CA LEU A 304 19.77 17.59 -0.85
C LEU A 304 19.08 18.65 -1.69
N LYS A 305 19.22 19.92 -1.31
CA LYS A 305 18.77 21.05 -2.14
C LYS A 305 19.61 21.13 -3.41
N LEU A 306 18.98 20.95 -4.56
CA LEU A 306 19.63 21.05 -5.87
C LEU A 306 19.47 22.44 -6.51
N TYR A 307 18.42 23.18 -6.14
CA TYR A 307 18.09 24.44 -6.79
C TYR A 307 17.27 25.37 -5.88
N PRO A 308 17.51 26.70 -5.89
CA PRO A 308 18.56 27.41 -6.63
C PRO A 308 19.97 27.05 -6.13
N VAL A 309 20.97 27.17 -7.02
CA VAL A 309 22.39 27.00 -6.68
C VAL A 309 22.90 28.35 -6.17
N PHE A 310 23.46 28.38 -4.96
CA PHE A 310 24.03 29.60 -4.35
C PHE A 310 25.55 29.59 -4.45
#